data_AF-A0A3A0DXE7-F1
#
_entry.id   AF-A0A3A0DXE7-F1
#
_cell.length_a   1.000
_cell.length_b   1.000
_cell.length_c   1.000
_cell.angle_alpha   90.00
_cell.angle_beta   90.00
_cell.angle_gamma   90.00
#
_symmetry.space_group_name_H-M   'P 1'
#
loop_
_entity.id
_entity.type
_entity.pdbx_description
1 polymer ?
#
loop_
_entity_poly.entity_id
_entity_poly.type
_entity_poly.pdbx_seq_one_letter_code
_entity_poly.pdbx_strand_id
1 'polypeptide(L)'
;METGTVCRRRCRCNGSRNTDLCLRPSHAMISAGTAVAHSQPGRQRRGPGRSRFRPGRHAAVAALAACLCLSARGALGVSQDSPEVLAMVDKALTFLEQGNASGPYVDDLGAKCLVGLAFLKRGISESHPKVQEALDACRQDVASEEIKPYLYGKCLAIIFLTELDSTAHRELIEVYAAQVKQHQKPHGGFGYISATTGDTSQTQYAALAFWSMHVAGISVDADSVQRCVNWIMRTRDPTGVWGYQGEDPGSFNLVAQQDQPGRSMAAAGMSTAMILGNMLGLLKPPAGEEAAPQEADGENVPAALRRVDTGKRKLRAPPLPPGNVDPKRLDDAIRAGRGWFDKNFGYEVPQYQSYYVYSVERYMSFQEYLDGDAPEEPQWYNAGYEFLKKTQSADGSWNDHCGTPSATAFSVLFLLRSTQKSIAAALGEGTLVGGRGLPRDLSKVRVRGGKLVYNQPPTEVDALLEMLEEDQAEAFDDLLDNPAALDIADIEAADAQRLQQVVRSGPAGARLLAVRALAKLRSVEQAPTLIYALTDPDRRVVREARDGLRSISRNFEGFGPPDNFDDAQRQQAVERWKAWYRSIRPDAAPLP
;
A
#
# COMPACT_ATOMS: atom_id res chain seq x y z
N MET A 1 60.61 -11.00 57.24
CA MET A 1 61.87 -10.57 56.64
C MET A 1 61.48 -9.82 55.36
N GLU A 2 61.25 -8.50 55.39
CA GLU A 2 62.24 -7.40 55.57
C GLU A 2 63.01 -7.13 54.27
N THR A 3 63.29 -5.90 53.81
CA THR A 3 62.93 -4.50 54.21
C THR A 3 63.12 -3.59 52.96
N GLY A 4 62.64 -2.34 52.87
CA GLY A 4 61.83 -1.52 53.79
C GLY A 4 61.48 -0.11 53.25
N THR A 5 60.73 0.63 54.08
CA THR A 5 60.29 2.07 54.05
C THR A 5 61.32 3.11 53.53
N VAL A 6 60.96 4.30 53.01
CA VAL A 6 60.37 5.56 53.59
C VAL A 6 59.95 6.48 52.40
N CYS A 7 58.99 7.43 52.33
CA CYS A 7 58.02 8.20 53.18
C CYS A 7 56.71 8.41 52.34
N ARG A 8 55.48 8.84 52.75
CA ARG A 8 54.82 9.47 53.93
C ARG A 8 54.61 11.03 53.99
N ARG A 9 53.72 11.60 53.15
CA ARG A 9 52.68 12.62 53.56
C ARG A 9 51.39 12.32 52.74
N ARG A 10 50.23 11.90 53.27
CA ARG A 10 49.28 12.46 54.29
C ARG A 10 48.62 13.79 53.84
N CYS A 11 47.29 13.97 53.90
CA CYS A 11 46.21 13.29 54.67
C CYS A 11 44.93 13.06 53.82
N ARG A 12 44.27 11.88 53.93
CA ARG A 12 42.95 11.57 54.56
C ARG A 12 41.70 12.16 53.85
N CYS A 13 40.76 11.33 53.32
CA CYS A 13 39.77 10.43 53.98
C CYS A 13 38.53 11.19 54.51
N ASN A 14 37.28 10.69 54.44
CA ASN A 14 36.78 9.37 54.01
C ASN A 14 35.26 9.38 53.67
N GLY A 15 34.82 8.63 52.64
CA GLY A 15 33.55 7.85 52.56
C GLY A 15 32.17 8.50 52.82
N SER A 16 31.05 7.77 52.69
CA SER A 16 30.75 6.57 51.88
C SER A 16 29.25 6.18 51.95
N ARG A 17 28.74 5.52 50.89
CA ARG A 17 27.50 4.72 50.78
C ARG A 17 26.16 5.43 50.50
N ASN A 18 25.38 4.72 49.69
CA ASN A 18 23.95 4.89 49.39
C ASN A 18 23.07 4.90 50.64
N THR A 19 21.90 5.52 50.55
CA THR A 19 20.61 4.78 50.54
C THR A 19 19.51 5.62 49.88
N ASP A 20 18.42 4.93 49.57
CA ASP A 20 17.17 5.32 48.91
C ASP A 20 16.51 6.63 49.37
N LEU A 21 15.70 7.23 48.49
CA LEU A 21 14.48 7.94 48.91
C LEU A 21 13.45 8.06 47.77
N CYS A 22 12.28 7.42 47.97
CA CYS A 22 11.10 7.59 47.13
C CYS A 22 10.41 8.95 47.41
N LEU A 23 9.80 9.58 46.41
CA LEU A 23 9.02 10.82 46.60
C LEU A 23 7.64 10.82 45.91
N ARG A 24 6.65 10.32 46.65
CA ARG A 24 5.20 10.64 46.58
C ARG A 24 4.58 10.29 47.94
N PRO A 25 3.42 10.84 48.33
CA PRO A 25 2.77 12.09 47.91
C PRO A 25 2.48 13.03 49.11
N SER A 26 1.89 14.21 48.86
CA SER A 26 1.24 15.01 49.91
C SER A 26 -0.15 15.48 49.46
N HIS A 27 -1.20 15.07 50.18
CA HIS A 27 -2.55 15.61 50.03
C HIS A 27 -2.77 16.80 50.97
N ALA A 28 -3.63 17.73 50.56
CA ALA A 28 -4.34 18.63 51.47
C ALA A 28 -5.78 18.84 50.96
N MET A 29 -6.78 18.48 51.76
CA MET A 29 -8.18 18.88 51.56
C MET A 29 -8.49 20.07 52.46
N ILE A 30 -9.31 21.02 51.99
CA ILE A 30 -10.20 21.81 52.87
C ILE A 30 -11.61 21.86 52.26
N SER A 31 -12.61 21.88 53.15
CA SER A 31 -14.04 21.63 52.91
C SER A 31 -14.78 22.63 52.02
N ALA A 32 -15.90 22.15 51.48
CA ALA A 32 -16.98 22.90 50.84
C ALA A 32 -17.68 23.93 51.74
N GLY A 33 -18.47 24.81 51.09
CA GLY A 33 -19.46 25.69 51.73
C GLY A 33 -20.64 25.98 50.79
N THR A 34 -21.81 25.40 51.08
CA THR A 34 -23.06 25.59 50.33
C THR A 34 -24.00 26.60 51.01
N ALA A 35 -24.75 27.39 50.25
CA ALA A 35 -25.86 28.22 50.76
C ALA A 35 -27.01 28.30 49.75
N VAL A 36 -28.26 28.30 50.25
CA VAL A 36 -29.50 28.29 49.44
C VAL A 36 -30.59 29.15 50.10
N ALA A 37 -31.22 30.04 49.31
CA ALA A 37 -32.52 30.69 49.55
C ALA A 37 -33.01 31.25 48.17
N HIS A 38 -34.27 31.15 47.70
CA HIS A 38 -35.58 31.54 48.26
C HIS A 38 -35.76 33.07 48.44
N SER A 39 -36.86 33.74 48.02
CA SER A 39 -37.90 33.45 47.00
C SER A 39 -38.91 34.63 46.83
N GLN A 40 -39.24 35.03 45.58
CA GLN A 40 -40.42 35.84 45.18
C GLN A 40 -40.54 37.31 45.73
N PRO A 41 -41.61 38.10 45.41
CA PRO A 41 -41.89 38.65 44.07
C PRO A 41 -42.17 40.19 44.02
N GLY A 42 -41.95 40.85 42.86
CA GLY A 42 -42.09 42.32 42.71
C GLY A 42 -42.86 42.80 41.46
N ARG A 43 -43.90 43.63 41.68
CA ARG A 43 -44.93 44.17 40.77
C ARG A 43 -44.54 44.70 39.37
N GLN A 44 -45.55 44.71 38.49
CA GLN A 44 -45.60 45.26 37.13
C GLN A 44 -45.39 46.79 37.02
N ARG A 45 -44.89 47.25 35.86
CA ARG A 45 -45.34 48.47 35.16
C ARG A 45 -45.48 48.22 33.66
N ARG A 46 -46.35 48.97 32.96
CA ARG A 46 -46.61 48.86 31.51
C ARG A 46 -45.85 49.92 30.72
N GLY A 47 -45.46 49.59 29.49
CA GLY A 47 -44.91 50.50 28.47
C GLY A 47 -45.21 49.94 27.07
N PRO A 48 -45.35 50.77 26.01
CA PRO A 48 -46.01 50.38 24.76
C PRO A 48 -45.14 49.53 23.83
N GLY A 49 -45.80 48.77 22.95
CA GLY A 49 -45.16 47.74 22.13
C GLY A 49 -44.56 48.22 20.81
N ARG A 50 -43.74 47.34 20.21
CA ARG A 50 -43.40 47.30 18.79
C ARG A 50 -43.70 45.90 18.23
N SER A 51 -44.01 45.82 16.95
CA SER A 51 -44.48 44.60 16.28
C SER A 51 -43.38 43.53 16.18
N ARG A 52 -43.73 42.27 16.48
CA ARG A 52 -42.88 41.11 16.19
C ARG A 52 -43.02 40.73 14.72
N PHE A 53 -42.04 41.06 13.89
CA PHE A 53 -41.86 40.36 12.62
C PHE A 53 -41.53 38.89 12.90
N ARG A 54 -42.33 37.97 12.34
CA ARG A 54 -41.97 36.54 12.27
C ARG A 54 -41.26 36.30 10.94
N PRO A 55 -39.99 35.86 10.90
CA PRO A 55 -39.42 35.33 9.68
C PRO A 55 -40.16 34.05 9.27
N GLY A 56 -40.42 33.90 7.97
CA GLY A 56 -41.17 32.75 7.43
C GLY A 56 -40.39 31.44 7.54
N ARG A 57 -41.11 30.31 7.62
CA ARG A 57 -40.54 28.94 7.74
C ARG A 57 -39.47 28.62 6.69
N HIS A 58 -39.53 29.22 5.51
CA HIS A 58 -38.58 29.02 4.42
C HIS A 58 -37.13 29.43 4.76
N ALA A 59 -36.93 30.42 5.64
CA ALA A 59 -35.58 30.85 6.04
C ALA A 59 -34.81 29.77 6.82
N ALA A 60 -35.51 28.99 7.65
CA ALA A 60 -34.91 27.89 8.41
C ALA A 60 -34.53 26.70 7.51
N VAL A 61 -35.33 26.41 6.49
CA VAL A 61 -35.05 25.34 5.51
C VAL A 61 -33.86 25.70 4.63
N ALA A 62 -33.77 26.96 4.17
CA ALA A 62 -32.61 27.45 3.43
C ALA A 62 -31.31 27.38 4.24
N ALA A 63 -31.37 27.68 5.55
CA ALA A 63 -30.21 27.57 6.43
C ALA A 63 -29.75 26.11 6.62
N LEU A 64 -30.68 25.15 6.83
CA LEU A 64 -30.31 23.73 6.90
C LEU A 64 -29.72 23.21 5.58
N ALA A 65 -30.31 23.59 4.44
CA ALA A 65 -29.78 23.21 3.13
C ALA A 65 -28.37 23.76 2.89
N ALA A 66 -28.10 25.01 3.26
CA ALA A 66 -26.76 25.61 3.17
C ALA A 66 -25.74 24.87 4.06
N CYS A 67 -26.10 24.49 5.29
CA CYS A 67 -25.21 23.72 6.16
C CYS A 67 -24.94 22.28 5.67
N LEU A 68 -25.92 21.65 5.01
CA LEU A 68 -25.74 20.33 4.38
C LEU A 68 -24.85 20.41 3.13
N CYS A 69 -25.01 21.44 2.28
CA CYS A 69 -24.15 21.63 1.11
C CYS A 69 -22.70 22.06 1.47
N LEU A 70 -22.47 22.64 2.66
CA LEU A 70 -21.13 23.04 3.13
C LEU A 70 -20.38 21.93 3.88
N SER A 71 -21.04 20.82 4.24
CA SER A 71 -20.41 19.68 4.93
C SER A 71 -20.01 18.52 3.98
N ALA A 72 -20.35 18.60 2.69
CA ALA A 72 -20.08 17.59 1.68
C ALA A 72 -18.87 17.91 0.77
N ARG A 73 -17.87 18.66 1.24
CA ARG A 73 -16.52 18.59 0.66
C ARG A 73 -15.82 17.35 1.22
N GLY A 74 -16.19 16.18 0.71
CA GLY A 74 -15.29 15.03 0.78
C GLY A 74 -13.99 15.41 0.11
N ALA A 75 -12.85 15.11 0.74
CA ALA A 75 -11.59 15.09 0.00
C ALA A 75 -11.73 14.00 -1.07
N LEU A 76 -11.52 14.34 -2.34
CA LEU A 76 -11.39 13.33 -3.39
C LEU A 76 -10.21 12.42 -2.99
N GLY A 77 -10.41 11.11 -3.09
CA GLY A 77 -9.37 10.15 -2.80
C GLY A 77 -8.21 10.31 -3.79
N VAL A 78 -7.00 10.07 -3.29
CA VAL A 78 -5.78 10.07 -4.08
C VAL A 78 -5.21 8.66 -4.18
N SER A 79 -4.56 8.37 -5.30
CA SER A 79 -3.76 7.17 -5.54
C SER A 79 -2.27 7.54 -5.61
N GLN A 80 -1.40 6.56 -5.85
CA GLN A 80 0.04 6.82 -6.08
C GLN A 80 0.35 7.61 -7.35
N ASP A 81 -0.62 7.67 -8.29
CA ASP A 81 -0.49 8.29 -9.61
C ASP A 81 -1.23 9.63 -9.69
N SER A 82 -1.82 10.09 -8.58
CA SER A 82 -2.47 11.40 -8.44
C SER A 82 -1.50 12.55 -8.75
N PRO A 83 -1.87 13.56 -9.55
CA PRO A 83 -0.98 14.68 -9.89
C PRO A 83 -0.42 15.42 -8.66
N GLU A 84 -1.25 15.62 -7.64
CA GLU A 84 -0.90 16.23 -6.36
C GLU A 84 -0.01 15.35 -5.45
N VAL A 85 0.00 14.02 -5.67
CA VAL A 85 0.96 13.10 -5.04
C VAL A 85 2.29 13.16 -5.76
N LEU A 86 2.28 13.06 -7.09
CA LEU A 86 3.49 13.14 -7.92
C LEU A 86 4.20 14.49 -7.76
N ALA A 87 3.47 15.60 -7.68
CA ALA A 87 4.04 16.92 -7.42
C ALA A 87 4.74 17.03 -6.04
N MET A 88 4.22 16.36 -5.00
CA MET A 88 4.89 16.28 -3.70
C MET A 88 6.16 15.42 -3.76
N VAL A 89 6.12 14.30 -4.50
CA VAL A 89 7.27 13.41 -4.71
C VAL A 89 8.37 14.09 -5.51
N ASP A 90 8.04 14.71 -6.65
CA ASP A 90 9.03 15.34 -7.53
C ASP A 90 9.77 16.47 -6.82
N LYS A 91 9.03 17.28 -6.04
CA LYS A 91 9.60 18.30 -5.14
C LYS A 91 10.56 17.71 -4.09
N ALA A 92 10.20 16.57 -3.50
CA ALA A 92 11.01 15.86 -2.52
C ALA A 92 12.29 15.25 -3.14
N LEU A 93 12.20 14.76 -4.38
CA LEU A 93 13.35 14.26 -5.14
C LEU A 93 14.28 15.42 -5.53
N THR A 94 13.77 16.58 -5.95
CA THR A 94 14.57 17.80 -6.17
C THR A 94 15.34 18.23 -4.91
N PHE A 95 14.74 18.12 -3.71
CA PHE A 95 15.47 18.35 -2.45
C PHE A 95 16.63 17.36 -2.25
N LEU A 96 16.41 16.07 -2.54
CA LEU A 96 17.43 15.02 -2.43
C LEU A 96 18.56 15.16 -3.47
N GLU A 97 18.26 15.63 -4.69
CA GLU A 97 19.26 15.98 -5.71
C GLU A 97 20.21 17.08 -5.24
N GLN A 98 19.65 18.14 -4.63
CA GLN A 98 20.41 19.33 -4.21
C GLN A 98 21.40 19.07 -3.06
N GLY A 99 21.32 17.91 -2.39
CA GLY A 99 22.29 17.54 -1.35
C GLY A 99 22.17 18.34 -0.06
N ASN A 100 21.02 18.96 0.21
CA ASN A 100 20.71 19.72 1.44
C ASN A 100 20.48 18.79 2.66
N ALA A 101 21.35 17.79 2.82
CA ALA A 101 21.25 16.73 3.81
C ALA A 101 21.67 17.22 5.21
N SER A 102 20.91 16.84 6.24
CA SER A 102 21.26 17.12 7.65
C SER A 102 20.58 16.15 8.61
N GLY A 103 21.08 16.11 9.86
CA GLY A 103 20.60 15.18 10.90
C GLY A 103 21.46 13.91 11.01
N PRO A 104 21.00 12.89 11.73
CA PRO A 104 21.72 11.63 11.89
C PRO A 104 21.71 10.79 10.61
N TYR A 105 22.62 9.82 10.51
CA TYR A 105 22.68 8.79 9.47
C TYR A 105 22.83 9.28 8.01
N VAL A 106 23.07 10.58 7.78
CA VAL A 106 23.20 11.18 6.43
C VAL A 106 24.23 10.45 5.55
N ASP A 107 25.39 10.13 6.11
CA ASP A 107 26.50 9.50 5.39
C ASP A 107 26.44 7.96 5.40
N ASP A 108 25.45 7.35 6.06
CA ASP A 108 25.31 5.90 6.14
C ASP A 108 24.85 5.30 4.81
N LEU A 109 25.36 4.11 4.49
CA LEU A 109 24.95 3.33 3.32
C LEU A 109 23.42 3.19 3.22
N GLY A 110 22.74 2.95 4.34
CA GLY A 110 21.29 2.83 4.39
C GLY A 110 20.54 4.07 3.90
N ALA A 111 21.01 5.28 4.25
CA ALA A 111 20.41 6.52 3.78
C ALA A 111 20.61 6.70 2.27
N LYS A 112 21.83 6.43 1.77
CA LYS A 112 22.14 6.47 0.32
C LYS A 112 21.27 5.47 -0.46
N CYS A 113 21.13 4.24 0.03
CA CYS A 113 20.28 3.21 -0.56
C CYS A 113 18.79 3.59 -0.58
N LEU A 114 18.27 4.20 0.49
CA LEU A 114 16.89 4.70 0.54
C LEU A 114 16.66 5.82 -0.47
N VAL A 115 17.61 6.74 -0.60
CA VAL A 115 17.56 7.79 -1.64
C VAL A 115 17.58 7.16 -3.03
N GLY A 116 18.51 6.25 -3.33
CA GLY A 116 18.57 5.54 -4.61
C GLY A 116 17.26 4.80 -4.95
N LEU A 117 16.68 4.09 -3.98
CA LEU A 117 15.37 3.44 -4.11
C LEU A 117 14.25 4.44 -4.45
N ALA A 118 14.24 5.63 -3.85
CA ALA A 118 13.21 6.64 -4.12
C ALA A 118 13.24 7.15 -5.58
N PHE A 119 14.43 7.28 -6.18
CA PHE A 119 14.56 7.60 -7.62
C PHE A 119 14.10 6.41 -8.50
N LEU A 120 14.54 5.19 -8.20
CA LEU A 120 14.13 4.00 -8.97
C LEU A 120 12.60 3.77 -8.93
N LYS A 121 11.97 3.87 -7.74
CA LYS A 121 10.51 3.70 -7.58
C LYS A 121 9.67 4.81 -8.21
N ARG A 122 10.29 5.95 -8.56
CA ARG A 122 9.66 7.01 -9.35
C ARG A 122 9.68 6.73 -10.86
N GLY A 123 10.51 5.79 -11.31
CA GLY A 123 10.80 5.51 -12.72
C GLY A 123 11.94 6.35 -13.29
N ILE A 124 12.82 6.90 -12.44
CA ILE A 124 13.99 7.67 -12.89
C ILE A 124 15.13 6.70 -13.22
N SER A 125 15.88 7.00 -14.30
CA SER A 125 16.94 6.15 -14.85
C SER A 125 17.93 5.65 -13.81
N GLU A 126 18.34 4.38 -13.94
CA GLU A 126 19.43 3.76 -13.19
C GLU A 126 20.74 4.57 -13.28
N SER A 127 20.95 5.27 -14.40
CA SER A 127 22.10 6.13 -14.66
C SER A 127 22.06 7.48 -13.91
N HIS A 128 21.04 7.73 -13.09
CA HIS A 128 20.89 8.99 -12.35
C HIS A 128 21.97 9.11 -11.25
N PRO A 129 22.59 10.30 -11.03
CA PRO A 129 23.68 10.44 -10.05
C PRO A 129 23.34 9.92 -8.65
N LYS A 130 22.11 10.10 -8.15
CA LYS A 130 21.71 9.58 -6.83
C LYS A 130 21.48 8.07 -6.76
N VAL A 131 21.28 7.39 -7.91
CA VAL A 131 21.27 5.92 -7.98
C VAL A 131 22.71 5.39 -8.06
N GLN A 132 23.57 6.04 -8.86
CA GLN A 132 24.99 5.66 -8.94
C GLN A 132 25.75 5.92 -7.63
N GLU A 133 25.45 7.00 -6.91
CA GLU A 133 25.98 7.28 -5.56
C GLU A 133 25.64 6.17 -4.56
N ALA A 134 24.42 5.63 -4.61
CA ALA A 134 24.01 4.50 -3.79
C ALA A 134 24.72 3.19 -4.18
N LEU A 135 24.89 2.93 -5.47
CA LEU A 135 25.61 1.77 -6.00
C LEU A 135 27.11 1.80 -5.67
N ASP A 136 27.75 2.96 -5.78
CA ASP A 136 29.16 3.12 -5.43
C ASP A 136 29.39 3.06 -3.93
N ALA A 137 28.46 3.57 -3.12
CA ALA A 137 28.46 3.32 -1.68
C ALA A 137 28.32 1.82 -1.36
N CYS A 138 27.42 1.08 -2.03
CA CYS A 138 27.32 -0.37 -1.86
C CYS A 138 28.63 -1.11 -2.19
N ARG A 139 29.49 -0.56 -3.05
CA ARG A 139 30.81 -1.13 -3.37
C ARG A 139 31.88 -0.75 -2.34
N GLN A 140 31.82 0.48 -1.82
CA GLN A 140 32.85 1.05 -0.95
C GLN A 140 32.64 0.71 0.54
N ASP A 141 31.38 0.75 1.00
CA ASP A 141 31.02 0.61 2.42
C ASP A 141 30.92 -0.87 2.89
N VAL A 142 31.30 -1.86 2.08
CA VAL A 142 31.22 -3.30 2.44
C VAL A 142 31.93 -3.61 3.76
N ALA A 143 33.18 -3.17 3.91
CA ALA A 143 34.00 -3.43 5.09
C ALA A 143 33.64 -2.51 6.28
N SER A 144 33.07 -1.33 6.03
CA SER A 144 32.61 -0.42 7.09
C SER A 144 31.27 -0.89 7.67
N GLU A 145 30.39 -1.46 6.84
CA GLU A 145 29.16 -2.13 7.28
C GLU A 145 29.44 -3.42 8.04
N GLU A 146 30.40 -4.26 7.64
CA GLU A 146 30.67 -5.55 8.31
C GLU A 146 30.87 -5.37 9.83
N ILE A 147 31.65 -4.35 10.22
CA ILE A 147 31.95 -4.04 11.63
C ILE A 147 30.84 -3.26 12.35
N LYS A 148 29.78 -2.79 11.67
CA LYS A 148 28.67 -2.08 12.34
C LYS A 148 27.87 -3.05 13.21
N PRO A 149 27.54 -2.67 14.46
CA PRO A 149 26.85 -3.55 15.39
C PRO A 149 25.37 -3.80 15.03
N TYR A 150 24.84 -3.18 13.98
CA TYR A 150 23.47 -3.31 13.46
C TYR A 150 23.47 -3.63 11.96
N LEU A 151 22.31 -4.03 11.42
CA LEU A 151 22.16 -4.53 10.04
C LEU A 151 21.36 -3.65 9.06
N TYR A 152 20.95 -2.44 9.46
CA TYR A 152 20.14 -1.56 8.62
C TYR A 152 20.75 -1.26 7.23
N GLY A 153 22.02 -0.85 7.17
CA GLY A 153 22.71 -0.56 5.91
C GLY A 153 22.85 -1.81 5.04
N LYS A 154 23.40 -2.89 5.60
CA LYS A 154 23.48 -4.24 4.98
C LYS A 154 22.17 -4.67 4.28
N CYS A 155 21.04 -4.58 4.98
CA CYS A 155 19.74 -4.98 4.42
C CYS A 155 19.21 -4.00 3.36
N LEU A 156 19.40 -2.69 3.54
CA LEU A 156 19.00 -1.69 2.57
C LEU A 156 19.83 -1.78 1.28
N ALA A 157 21.10 -2.15 1.37
CA ALA A 157 21.96 -2.46 0.22
C ALA A 157 21.45 -3.67 -0.56
N ILE A 158 21.08 -4.78 0.11
CA ILE A 158 20.45 -5.94 -0.54
C ILE A 158 19.18 -5.52 -1.31
N ILE A 159 18.27 -4.81 -0.64
CA ILE A 159 17.01 -4.36 -1.25
C ILE A 159 17.28 -3.47 -2.47
N PHE A 160 18.12 -2.44 -2.33
CA PHE A 160 18.50 -1.54 -3.42
C PHE A 160 19.15 -2.28 -4.60
N LEU A 161 20.13 -3.15 -4.35
CA LEU A 161 20.81 -3.90 -5.41
C LEU A 161 19.89 -4.89 -6.14
N THR A 162 18.91 -5.49 -5.43
CA THR A 162 17.91 -6.38 -6.07
C THR A 162 16.88 -5.63 -6.93
N GLU A 163 16.53 -4.40 -6.55
CA GLU A 163 15.59 -3.52 -7.25
C GLU A 163 16.26 -2.78 -8.42
N LEU A 164 17.60 -2.64 -8.39
CA LEU A 164 18.42 -2.09 -9.48
C LEU A 164 18.68 -3.16 -10.57
N ASP A 165 19.59 -4.10 -10.32
CA ASP A 165 19.70 -5.35 -11.09
C ASP A 165 20.28 -6.47 -10.22
N SER A 166 19.40 -7.33 -9.73
CA SER A 166 19.75 -8.55 -9.00
C SER A 166 20.73 -9.49 -9.71
N THR A 167 20.87 -9.35 -11.03
CA THR A 167 21.71 -10.18 -11.90
C THR A 167 23.12 -9.62 -11.96
N ALA A 168 23.28 -8.36 -12.37
CA ALA A 168 24.57 -7.67 -12.42
C ALA A 168 25.18 -7.39 -11.03
N HIS A 169 24.40 -7.51 -9.94
CA HIS A 169 24.88 -7.23 -8.58
C HIS A 169 24.83 -8.45 -7.64
N ARG A 170 24.60 -9.65 -8.17
CA ARG A 170 24.47 -10.90 -7.40
C ARG A 170 25.59 -11.11 -6.38
N GLU A 171 26.85 -11.01 -6.80
CA GLU A 171 28.02 -11.24 -5.93
C GLU A 171 28.01 -10.30 -4.71
N LEU A 172 27.67 -9.02 -4.93
CA LEU A 172 27.62 -8.00 -3.88
C LEU A 172 26.42 -8.19 -2.94
N ILE A 173 25.28 -8.64 -3.48
CA ILE A 173 24.11 -9.05 -2.68
C ILE A 173 24.47 -10.26 -1.79
N GLU A 174 25.16 -11.26 -2.33
CA GLU A 174 25.57 -12.46 -1.60
C GLU A 174 26.62 -12.15 -0.50
N VAL A 175 27.51 -11.17 -0.73
CA VAL A 175 28.40 -10.61 0.32
C VAL A 175 27.59 -9.97 1.46
N TYR A 176 26.65 -9.07 1.16
CA TYR A 176 25.82 -8.47 2.21
C TYR A 176 24.91 -9.49 2.91
N ALA A 177 24.42 -10.50 2.20
CA ALA A 177 23.64 -11.60 2.79
C ALA A 177 24.46 -12.41 3.81
N ALA A 178 25.73 -12.68 3.51
CA ALA A 178 26.66 -13.32 4.44
C ALA A 178 26.87 -12.47 5.70
N GLN A 179 26.98 -11.13 5.58
CA GLN A 179 27.06 -10.23 6.73
C GLN A 179 25.75 -10.21 7.54
N VAL A 180 24.58 -10.14 6.90
CA VAL A 180 23.26 -10.18 7.59
C VAL A 180 23.11 -11.46 8.41
N LYS A 181 23.58 -12.60 7.88
CA LYS A 181 23.56 -13.88 8.61
C LYS A 181 24.35 -13.84 9.93
N GLN A 182 25.41 -13.02 10.05
CA GLN A 182 26.17 -12.85 11.30
C GLN A 182 25.34 -12.20 12.42
N HIS A 183 24.27 -11.46 12.09
CA HIS A 183 23.40 -10.82 13.08
C HIS A 183 22.23 -11.69 13.55
N GLN A 184 21.99 -12.87 12.96
CA GLN A 184 20.91 -13.73 13.45
C GLN A 184 21.30 -14.35 14.80
N LYS A 185 20.45 -14.15 15.80
CA LYS A 185 20.67 -14.64 17.16
C LYS A 185 20.13 -16.06 17.32
N PRO A 186 20.57 -16.83 18.33
CA PRO A 186 20.12 -18.23 18.53
C PRO A 186 18.60 -18.39 18.64
N HIS A 187 17.89 -17.37 19.15
CA HIS A 187 16.43 -17.35 19.25
C HIS A 187 15.72 -17.09 17.90
N GLY A 188 16.44 -16.67 16.85
CA GLY A 188 15.95 -16.52 15.48
C GLY A 188 15.71 -15.09 15.00
N GLY A 189 15.58 -14.14 15.91
CA GLY A 189 15.50 -12.71 15.58
C GLY A 189 16.88 -12.12 15.25
N PHE A 190 16.87 -10.91 14.70
CA PHE A 190 18.06 -10.13 14.36
C PHE A 190 18.18 -8.92 15.29
N GLY A 191 19.37 -8.33 15.40
CA GLY A 191 19.52 -7.09 16.18
C GLY A 191 20.96 -6.69 16.45
N TYR A 192 21.14 -5.81 17.44
CA TYR A 192 22.45 -5.33 17.85
C TYR A 192 23.35 -6.47 18.32
N ILE A 193 24.58 -6.58 17.79
CA ILE A 193 25.52 -7.67 18.13
C ILE A 193 25.78 -7.75 19.65
N SER A 194 25.86 -6.60 20.32
CA SER A 194 26.06 -6.47 21.78
C SER A 194 24.84 -6.80 22.64
N ALA A 195 23.63 -6.92 22.06
CA ALA A 195 22.42 -7.27 22.80
C ALA A 195 22.17 -8.79 22.81
N THR A 196 21.56 -9.30 23.88
CA THR A 196 21.06 -10.68 23.94
C THR A 196 19.67 -10.84 23.32
N THR A 197 18.89 -9.75 23.29
CA THR A 197 17.55 -9.64 22.70
C THR A 197 17.58 -9.51 21.18
N GLY A 198 16.46 -9.88 20.54
CA GLY A 198 16.17 -9.48 19.17
C GLY A 198 15.54 -8.10 19.10
N ASP A 199 15.68 -7.45 17.96
CA ASP A 199 15.19 -6.12 17.64
C ASP A 199 14.12 -6.25 16.54
N THR A 200 12.89 -5.84 16.81
CA THR A 200 11.74 -6.00 15.89
C THR A 200 11.92 -5.18 14.61
N SER A 201 12.55 -4.01 14.70
CA SER A 201 12.83 -3.13 13.57
C SER A 201 13.90 -3.73 12.65
N GLN A 202 15.02 -4.17 13.21
CA GLN A 202 16.09 -4.83 12.44
C GLN A 202 15.62 -6.19 11.87
N THR A 203 14.80 -6.94 12.61
CA THR A 203 14.23 -8.22 12.14
C THR A 203 13.33 -8.02 10.93
N GLN A 204 12.55 -6.93 10.86
CA GLN A 204 11.81 -6.56 9.64
C GLN A 204 12.75 -6.30 8.45
N TYR A 205 13.88 -5.62 8.64
CA TYR A 205 14.84 -5.39 7.55
C TYR A 205 15.53 -6.67 7.07
N ALA A 206 15.84 -7.61 7.98
CA ALA A 206 16.30 -8.94 7.59
C ALA A 206 15.23 -9.69 6.79
N ALA A 207 13.96 -9.63 7.21
CA ALA A 207 12.85 -10.24 6.50
C ALA A 207 12.62 -9.66 5.09
N LEU A 208 12.78 -8.34 4.93
CA LEU A 208 12.73 -7.68 3.62
C LEU A 208 13.90 -8.09 2.73
N ALA A 209 15.12 -8.11 3.25
CA ALA A 209 16.30 -8.56 2.50
C ALA A 209 16.16 -10.02 2.04
N PHE A 210 15.63 -10.89 2.90
CA PHE A 210 15.27 -12.27 2.53
C PHE A 210 14.22 -12.33 1.42
N TRP A 211 13.13 -11.56 1.52
CA TRP A 211 12.09 -11.53 0.51
C TRP A 211 12.62 -11.00 -0.84
N SER A 212 13.35 -9.89 -0.83
CA SER A 212 14.01 -9.31 -2.00
C SER A 212 14.95 -10.29 -2.70
N MET A 213 15.79 -11.03 -1.95
CA MET A 213 16.62 -12.09 -2.51
C MET A 213 15.80 -13.24 -3.10
N HIS A 214 14.76 -13.68 -2.40
CA HIS A 214 13.91 -14.79 -2.82
C HIS A 214 13.17 -14.50 -4.12
N VAL A 215 12.51 -13.34 -4.25
CA VAL A 215 11.85 -12.94 -5.52
C VAL A 215 12.84 -12.67 -6.66
N ALA A 216 14.09 -12.34 -6.33
CA ALA A 216 15.17 -12.18 -7.30
C ALA A 216 15.80 -13.50 -7.77
N GLY A 217 15.44 -14.65 -7.20
CA GLY A 217 16.10 -15.93 -7.49
C GLY A 217 17.51 -16.03 -6.90
N ILE A 218 17.72 -15.41 -5.74
CA ILE A 218 18.94 -15.53 -4.91
C ILE A 218 18.60 -16.46 -3.74
N SER A 219 19.54 -17.34 -3.37
CA SER A 219 19.27 -18.39 -2.37
C SER A 219 19.07 -17.80 -0.98
N VAL A 220 18.05 -18.29 -0.26
CA VAL A 220 17.72 -17.87 1.11
C VAL A 220 17.67 -19.09 2.01
N ASP A 221 18.32 -18.97 3.17
CA ASP A 221 18.36 -20.00 4.20
C ASP A 221 16.97 -20.18 4.84
N ALA A 222 16.28 -21.26 4.47
CA ALA A 222 14.92 -21.54 4.95
C ALA A 222 14.85 -21.75 6.47
N ASP A 223 15.89 -22.32 7.09
CA ASP A 223 16.00 -22.47 8.55
C ASP A 223 16.18 -21.10 9.23
N SER A 224 16.95 -20.20 8.61
CA SER A 224 17.02 -18.79 9.04
C SER A 224 15.64 -18.10 9.00
N VAL A 225 14.86 -18.31 7.94
CA VAL A 225 13.49 -17.77 7.82
C VAL A 225 12.54 -18.40 8.85
N GLN A 226 12.53 -19.73 8.99
CA GLN A 226 11.68 -20.43 9.97
C GLN A 226 11.96 -19.98 11.40
N ARG A 227 13.23 -19.83 11.78
CA ARG A 227 13.64 -19.26 13.07
C ARG A 227 13.11 -17.84 13.27
N CYS A 228 13.18 -17.00 12.22
CA CYS A 228 12.72 -15.62 12.25
C CYS A 228 11.20 -15.52 12.46
N VAL A 229 10.40 -16.33 11.76
CA VAL A 229 8.93 -16.41 11.96
C VAL A 229 8.59 -16.93 13.36
N ASN A 230 9.28 -17.98 13.81
CA ASN A 230 9.07 -18.48 15.16
C ASN A 230 9.44 -17.45 16.23
N TRP A 231 10.44 -16.59 16.01
CA TRP A 231 10.77 -15.50 16.93
C TRP A 231 9.67 -14.45 16.97
N ILE A 232 9.23 -13.93 15.82
CA ILE A 232 8.21 -12.87 15.79
C ILE A 232 6.86 -13.34 16.35
N MET A 233 6.54 -14.64 16.25
CA MET A 233 5.37 -15.22 16.91
C MET A 233 5.51 -15.31 18.45
N ARG A 234 6.72 -15.40 19.02
CA ARG A 234 6.96 -15.48 20.47
C ARG A 234 7.11 -14.11 21.15
N THR A 235 7.65 -13.11 20.43
CA THR A 235 7.82 -11.73 20.94
C THR A 235 6.62 -10.82 20.71
N ARG A 236 5.53 -11.34 20.13
CA ARG A 236 4.22 -10.69 20.18
C ARG A 236 3.69 -10.76 21.62
N ASP A 237 3.30 -9.62 22.17
CA ASP A 237 2.64 -9.55 23.46
C ASP A 237 1.21 -10.15 23.42
N PRO A 238 0.60 -10.46 24.57
CA PRO A 238 -0.78 -10.96 24.62
C PRO A 238 -1.83 -10.06 23.93
N THR A 239 -1.64 -8.73 23.92
CA THR A 239 -2.60 -7.78 23.29
C THR A 239 -2.51 -7.72 21.77
N GLY A 240 -1.38 -8.11 21.19
CA GLY A 240 -1.14 -8.11 19.74
C GLY A 240 0.00 -7.21 19.26
N VAL A 241 0.73 -6.53 20.15
CA VAL A 241 1.83 -5.61 19.79
C VAL A 241 3.20 -6.23 20.06
N TRP A 242 4.25 -5.66 19.45
CA TRP A 242 5.65 -6.04 19.66
C TRP A 242 6.39 -4.91 20.37
N GLY A 243 7.39 -5.26 21.19
CA GLY A 243 8.38 -4.30 21.69
C GLY A 243 9.46 -3.98 20.64
N TYR A 244 10.32 -3.01 20.93
CA TYR A 244 11.50 -2.71 20.11
C TYR A 244 12.58 -3.77 20.33
N GLN A 245 13.15 -3.87 21.54
CA GLN A 245 13.82 -5.10 21.98
C GLN A 245 12.77 -6.12 22.44
N GLY A 246 12.65 -7.23 21.70
CA GLY A 246 11.66 -8.26 21.96
C GLY A 246 12.06 -9.17 23.12
N GLU A 247 11.25 -9.18 24.17
CA GLU A 247 11.34 -10.13 25.29
C GLU A 247 10.77 -11.48 24.83
N ASP A 248 11.66 -12.44 24.59
CA ASP A 248 11.34 -13.79 24.10
C ASP A 248 11.27 -14.79 25.27
N PRO A 249 10.08 -15.32 25.62
CA PRO A 249 9.92 -16.27 26.72
C PRO A 249 10.34 -17.71 26.36
N GLY A 250 11.07 -17.91 25.24
CA GLY A 250 11.58 -19.21 24.78
C GLY A 250 10.50 -20.23 24.41
N SER A 251 9.24 -19.79 24.42
CA SER A 251 8.03 -20.59 24.29
C SER A 251 6.90 -19.73 23.72
N PHE A 252 5.74 -20.32 23.42
CA PHE A 252 4.57 -19.56 22.95
C PHE A 252 3.67 -19.06 24.10
N ASN A 253 4.17 -19.09 25.34
CA ASN A 253 3.52 -18.47 26.50
C ASN A 253 3.85 -16.97 26.50
N LEU A 254 3.10 -16.18 25.72
CA LEU A 254 3.40 -14.79 25.41
C LEU A 254 3.48 -13.90 26.67
N VAL A 255 4.47 -13.00 26.70
CA VAL A 255 4.71 -12.05 27.80
C VAL A 255 4.52 -10.59 27.35
N ALA A 256 4.09 -9.73 28.27
CA ALA A 256 3.86 -8.32 28.00
C ALA A 256 5.18 -7.61 27.68
N GLN A 257 5.33 -7.08 26.47
CA GLN A 257 6.56 -6.45 26.00
C GLN A 257 6.77 -5.09 26.69
N GLN A 258 7.93 -4.87 27.30
CA GLN A 258 8.19 -3.66 28.11
C GLN A 258 8.90 -2.53 27.33
N ASP A 259 9.80 -2.86 26.40
CA ASP A 259 10.54 -1.86 25.64
C ASP A 259 9.71 -1.32 24.46
N GLN A 260 9.19 -0.11 24.62
CA GLN A 260 8.55 0.69 23.56
C GLN A 260 7.49 -0.05 22.70
N PRO A 261 6.54 -0.81 23.29
CA PRO A 261 5.43 -1.37 22.54
C PRO A 261 4.56 -0.26 21.92
N GLY A 262 4.28 -0.35 20.62
CA GLY A 262 3.45 0.64 19.95
C GLY A 262 3.43 0.55 18.43
N ARG A 263 2.78 1.54 17.80
CA ARG A 263 2.45 1.63 16.36
C ARG A 263 3.59 1.23 15.41
N SER A 264 4.80 1.72 15.66
CA SER A 264 5.97 1.46 14.82
C SER A 264 6.40 -0.02 14.86
N MET A 265 6.40 -0.63 16.05
CA MET A 265 6.76 -2.03 16.22
C MET A 265 5.60 -2.98 15.85
N ALA A 266 4.34 -2.53 15.97
CA ALA A 266 3.20 -3.21 15.38
C ALA A 266 3.35 -3.32 13.85
N ALA A 267 3.68 -2.23 13.16
CA ALA A 267 3.90 -2.23 11.71
C ALA A 267 5.04 -3.18 11.29
N ALA A 268 6.16 -3.14 12.02
CA ALA A 268 7.32 -3.97 11.76
C ALA A 268 7.06 -5.46 12.04
N GLY A 269 6.39 -5.80 13.14
CA GLY A 269 6.04 -7.17 13.51
C GLY A 269 5.02 -7.80 12.55
N MET A 270 3.96 -7.05 12.20
CA MET A 270 2.98 -7.48 11.20
C MET A 270 3.61 -7.70 9.83
N SER A 271 4.42 -6.74 9.34
CA SER A 271 5.18 -6.89 8.09
C SER A 271 6.04 -8.15 8.12
N THR A 272 6.82 -8.36 9.19
CA THR A 272 7.70 -9.52 9.34
C THR A 272 6.94 -10.84 9.28
N ALA A 273 5.82 -10.95 10.00
CA ALA A 273 4.99 -12.16 10.02
C ALA A 273 4.38 -12.47 8.63
N MET A 274 3.88 -11.44 7.94
CA MET A 274 3.19 -11.60 6.66
C MET A 274 4.15 -11.85 5.49
N ILE A 275 5.28 -11.13 5.43
CA ILE A 275 6.34 -11.34 4.43
C ILE A 275 6.88 -12.77 4.51
N LEU A 276 7.33 -13.18 5.69
CA LEU A 276 7.99 -14.47 5.84
C LEU A 276 7.00 -15.64 5.83
N GLY A 277 5.77 -15.44 6.32
CA GLY A 277 4.68 -16.40 6.17
C GLY A 277 4.34 -16.71 4.71
N ASN A 278 4.41 -15.69 3.83
CA ASN A 278 4.27 -15.88 2.38
C ASN A 278 5.48 -16.59 1.76
N MET A 279 6.70 -16.25 2.17
CA MET A 279 7.91 -16.96 1.73
C MET A 279 7.90 -18.46 2.09
N LEU A 280 7.35 -18.83 3.24
CA LEU A 280 7.20 -20.22 3.68
C LEU A 280 5.97 -20.94 3.07
N GLY A 281 5.21 -20.27 2.19
CA GLY A 281 4.01 -20.81 1.56
C GLY A 281 2.83 -21.05 2.52
N LEU A 282 2.92 -20.55 3.76
CA LEU A 282 1.87 -20.68 4.78
C LEU A 282 0.77 -19.64 4.62
N LEU A 283 1.12 -18.45 4.13
CA LEU A 283 0.18 -17.39 3.78
C LEU A 283 0.16 -17.25 2.26
N LYS A 284 -1.01 -17.39 1.66
CA LYS A 284 -1.22 -17.28 0.21
C LYS A 284 -2.33 -16.26 -0.07
N PRO A 285 -2.29 -15.55 -1.21
CA PRO A 285 -3.46 -14.81 -1.67
C PRO A 285 -4.66 -15.77 -1.87
N PRO A 286 -5.91 -15.26 -1.93
CA PRO A 286 -7.07 -16.06 -2.30
C PRO A 286 -6.88 -16.70 -3.69
N ALA A 287 -7.56 -17.82 -3.94
CA ALA A 287 -7.22 -18.75 -5.02
C ALA A 287 -7.48 -18.23 -6.46
N GLY A 288 -6.59 -17.36 -6.94
CA GLY A 288 -6.12 -17.35 -8.32
C GLY A 288 -4.61 -17.65 -8.31
N GLU A 289 -4.14 -18.47 -9.26
CA GLU A 289 -2.71 -18.81 -9.46
C GLU A 289 -2.00 -19.64 -8.37
N GLU A 290 -2.49 -20.85 -8.09
CA GLU A 290 -1.57 -21.99 -7.83
C GLU A 290 -1.52 -22.95 -9.03
N ALA A 291 -1.10 -22.41 -10.18
CA ALA A 291 -0.71 -23.21 -11.33
C ALA A 291 0.62 -23.94 -11.04
N ALA A 292 0.53 -25.04 -10.30
CA ALA A 292 1.65 -25.96 -10.08
C ALA A 292 2.23 -26.40 -11.43
N PRO A 293 3.56 -26.59 -11.55
CA PRO A 293 4.17 -27.01 -12.80
C PRO A 293 3.82 -28.47 -13.11
N GLN A 294 2.72 -28.68 -13.83
CA GLN A 294 2.53 -29.93 -14.56
C GLN A 294 3.61 -30.01 -15.65
N GLU A 295 4.40 -31.08 -15.58
CA GLU A 295 5.37 -31.42 -16.61
C GLU A 295 4.59 -31.83 -17.87
N ALA A 296 4.43 -30.87 -18.79
CA ALA A 296 3.86 -31.10 -20.12
C ALA A 296 4.87 -31.84 -21.00
N ASP A 297 5.06 -33.11 -20.66
CA ASP A 297 5.92 -34.06 -21.34
C ASP A 297 5.36 -34.40 -22.73
N GLY A 298 6.23 -34.78 -23.68
CA GLY A 298 5.83 -35.47 -24.91
C GLY A 298 5.17 -34.66 -26.05
N GLU A 299 5.94 -34.50 -27.14
CA GLU A 299 5.47 -34.81 -28.51
C GLU A 299 4.11 -34.27 -29.02
N ASN A 300 3.89 -32.95 -29.09
CA ASN A 300 3.07 -32.36 -30.17
C ASN A 300 3.31 -30.86 -30.47
N VAL A 301 4.51 -30.36 -30.21
CA VAL A 301 4.87 -28.94 -30.45
C VAL A 301 5.61 -28.79 -31.80
N PRO A 302 5.08 -28.03 -32.78
CA PRO A 302 5.77 -27.75 -34.05
C PRO A 302 7.17 -27.17 -33.85
N ALA A 303 8.10 -27.41 -34.79
CA ALA A 303 9.50 -27.01 -34.64
C ALA A 303 9.70 -25.50 -34.40
N ALA A 304 8.84 -24.64 -34.95
CA ALA A 304 8.85 -23.19 -34.73
C ALA A 304 8.26 -22.74 -33.37
N LEU A 305 7.67 -23.66 -32.60
CA LEU A 305 7.14 -23.44 -31.25
C LEU A 305 7.91 -24.21 -30.17
N ARG A 306 8.92 -25.02 -30.54
CA ARG A 306 9.90 -25.52 -29.57
C ARG A 306 10.58 -24.31 -28.92
N ARG A 307 10.59 -24.25 -27.58
CA ARG A 307 11.19 -23.13 -26.84
C ARG A 307 12.63 -22.90 -27.28
N VAL A 308 12.87 -21.78 -27.95
CA VAL A 308 14.17 -21.10 -27.87
C VAL A 308 14.19 -20.43 -26.50
N ASP A 309 14.94 -20.99 -25.57
CA ASP A 309 15.05 -20.40 -24.24
C ASP A 309 15.93 -19.15 -24.30
N THR A 310 15.31 -17.98 -24.18
CA THR A 310 15.99 -16.69 -24.16
C THR A 310 16.45 -16.29 -22.76
N GLY A 311 16.32 -17.18 -21.76
CA GLY A 311 16.95 -17.05 -20.44
C GLY A 311 16.41 -15.94 -19.54
N LYS A 312 15.32 -15.26 -19.93
CA LYS A 312 14.79 -14.07 -19.24
C LYS A 312 13.44 -14.23 -18.53
N ARG A 313 12.83 -15.42 -18.54
CA ARG A 313 11.68 -15.68 -17.65
C ARG A 313 12.19 -15.93 -16.23
N LYS A 314 12.22 -14.87 -15.40
CA LYS A 314 12.28 -15.02 -13.93
C LYS A 314 11.03 -15.78 -13.48
N LEU A 315 11.13 -17.11 -13.39
CA LEU A 315 10.15 -17.92 -12.68
C LEU A 315 10.19 -17.50 -11.21
N ARG A 316 9.05 -17.13 -10.65
CA ARG A 316 8.89 -16.87 -9.21
C ARG A 316 9.49 -18.05 -8.44
N ALA A 317 10.39 -17.76 -7.49
CA ALA A 317 10.98 -18.80 -6.66
C ALA A 317 9.87 -19.60 -5.96
N PRO A 318 9.94 -20.95 -5.93
CA PRO A 318 8.96 -21.76 -5.23
C PRO A 318 9.06 -21.47 -3.72
N PRO A 319 7.94 -21.51 -2.97
CA PRO A 319 7.96 -21.26 -1.54
C PRO A 319 8.99 -22.12 -0.79
N LEU A 320 9.66 -21.51 0.18
CA LEU A 320 10.60 -22.17 1.08
C LEU A 320 9.83 -23.17 1.96
N PRO A 321 10.44 -24.31 2.35
CA PRO A 321 9.76 -25.29 3.19
C PRO A 321 9.41 -24.69 4.58
N PRO A 322 8.18 -24.86 5.10
CA PRO A 322 7.74 -24.24 6.36
C PRO A 322 8.36 -24.87 7.63
N GLY A 323 8.90 -26.08 7.53
CA GLY A 323 9.62 -26.77 8.61
C GLY A 323 8.81 -26.91 9.89
N ASN A 324 9.21 -26.23 10.95
CA ASN A 324 8.59 -26.28 12.28
C ASN A 324 7.65 -25.10 12.59
N VAL A 325 7.37 -24.20 11.64
CA VAL A 325 6.47 -23.07 11.84
C VAL A 325 5.02 -23.56 11.88
N ASP A 326 4.34 -23.33 13.00
CA ASP A 326 2.93 -23.67 13.23
C ASP A 326 2.03 -22.65 12.50
N PRO A 327 1.27 -23.06 11.45
CA PRO A 327 0.48 -22.13 10.65
C PRO A 327 -0.64 -21.46 11.45
N LYS A 328 -1.23 -22.19 12.40
CA LYS A 328 -2.29 -21.64 13.24
C LYS A 328 -1.75 -20.56 14.18
N ARG A 329 -0.54 -20.73 14.73
CA ARG A 329 0.10 -19.67 15.53
C ARG A 329 0.43 -18.43 14.70
N LEU A 330 0.74 -18.60 13.42
CA LEU A 330 0.98 -17.50 12.50
C LEU A 330 -0.32 -16.72 12.24
N ASP A 331 -1.42 -17.41 11.94
CA ASP A 331 -2.76 -16.81 11.83
C ASP A 331 -3.19 -16.12 13.13
N ASP A 332 -2.98 -16.77 14.28
CA ASP A 332 -3.32 -16.24 15.61
C ASP A 332 -2.47 -15.00 15.96
N ALA A 333 -1.22 -14.92 15.47
CA ALA A 333 -0.37 -13.74 15.62
C ALA A 333 -0.80 -12.58 14.73
N ILE A 334 -1.09 -12.85 13.45
CA ILE A 334 -1.56 -11.86 12.48
C ILE A 334 -2.92 -11.31 12.89
N ARG A 335 -3.86 -12.16 13.29
CA ARG A 335 -5.21 -11.75 13.73
C ARG A 335 -5.18 -10.89 15.00
N ALA A 336 -4.27 -11.20 15.94
CA ALA A 336 -4.07 -10.39 17.12
C ALA A 336 -3.45 -9.02 16.80
N GLY A 337 -2.45 -8.97 15.91
CA GLY A 337 -1.81 -7.73 15.50
C GLY A 337 -2.72 -6.82 14.65
N ARG A 338 -3.51 -7.38 13.74
CA ARG A 338 -4.62 -6.65 13.08
C ARG A 338 -5.58 -6.06 14.13
N GLY A 339 -6.10 -6.90 15.01
CA GLY A 339 -7.01 -6.50 16.08
C GLY A 339 -6.42 -5.58 17.16
N TRP A 340 -5.10 -5.38 17.19
CA TRP A 340 -4.44 -4.31 17.93
C TRP A 340 -4.40 -3.02 17.09
N PHE A 341 -4.01 -3.12 15.82
CA PHE A 341 -3.96 -2.00 14.88
C PHE A 341 -5.30 -1.30 14.71
N ASP A 342 -6.41 -2.04 14.53
CA ASP A 342 -7.75 -1.48 14.33
C ASP A 342 -8.17 -0.49 15.43
N LYS A 343 -7.64 -0.67 16.64
CA LYS A 343 -7.92 0.15 17.83
C LYS A 343 -6.89 1.27 18.05
N ASN A 344 -5.71 1.15 17.47
CA ASN A 344 -4.55 1.99 17.77
C ASN A 344 -4.00 2.75 16.55
N PHE A 345 -4.55 2.55 15.34
CA PHE A 345 -4.07 3.19 14.10
C PHE A 345 -4.04 4.73 14.18
N GLY A 346 -3.21 5.35 13.34
CA GLY A 346 -3.01 6.79 13.25
C GLY A 346 -1.54 7.11 13.04
N TYR A 347 -1.25 8.14 12.25
CA TYR A 347 0.12 8.36 11.75
C TYR A 347 1.09 8.98 12.76
N GLU A 348 0.63 9.79 13.71
CA GLU A 348 1.51 10.47 14.68
C GLU A 348 2.21 9.47 15.64
N VAL A 349 3.55 9.49 15.70
CA VAL A 349 4.38 8.70 16.62
C VAL A 349 5.52 9.56 17.20
N PRO A 350 6.04 9.26 18.41
CA PRO A 350 6.99 10.14 19.09
C PRO A 350 8.40 10.16 18.46
N GLN A 351 8.80 9.10 17.75
CA GLN A 351 10.12 8.97 17.11
C GLN A 351 10.02 8.18 15.79
N TYR A 352 11.00 8.37 14.89
CA TYR A 352 11.13 7.67 13.60
C TYR A 352 9.81 7.64 12.79
N GLN A 353 9.25 8.83 12.62
CA GLN A 353 7.93 9.11 12.05
C GLN A 353 7.83 8.68 10.58
N SER A 354 8.80 9.01 9.74
CA SER A 354 8.80 8.62 8.32
C SER A 354 9.05 7.12 8.14
N TYR A 355 9.92 6.53 8.97
CA TYR A 355 10.12 5.08 9.01
C TYR A 355 8.84 4.33 9.38
N TYR A 356 8.08 4.82 10.37
CA TYR A 356 6.78 4.25 10.71
C TYR A 356 5.78 4.38 9.54
N VAL A 357 5.68 5.55 8.92
CA VAL A 357 4.83 5.79 7.74
C VAL A 357 5.11 4.75 6.64
N TYR A 358 6.38 4.56 6.25
CA TYR A 358 6.74 3.53 5.25
C TYR A 358 6.53 2.09 5.74
N SER A 359 6.61 1.83 7.04
CA SER A 359 6.31 0.51 7.61
C SER A 359 4.80 0.20 7.63
N VAL A 360 3.94 1.23 7.66
CA VAL A 360 2.50 1.07 7.39
C VAL A 360 2.26 0.68 5.93
N GLU A 361 2.86 1.39 4.95
CA GLU A 361 2.69 1.05 3.53
C GLU A 361 3.09 -0.40 3.22
N ARG A 362 4.18 -0.88 3.81
CA ARG A 362 4.61 -2.28 3.70
C ARG A 362 3.62 -3.27 4.29
N TYR A 363 3.22 -3.06 5.53
CA TYR A 363 2.24 -3.92 6.21
C TYR A 363 0.94 -3.97 5.41
N MET A 364 0.40 -2.82 5.01
CA MET A 364 -0.85 -2.75 4.27
C MET A 364 -0.71 -3.33 2.85
N SER A 365 0.42 -3.15 2.15
CA SER A 365 0.64 -3.76 0.83
C SER A 365 0.71 -5.29 0.89
N PHE A 366 1.32 -5.86 1.93
CA PHE A 366 1.29 -7.31 2.16
C PHE A 366 -0.07 -7.81 2.63
N GLN A 367 -0.87 -6.97 3.31
CA GLN A 367 -2.27 -7.28 3.60
C GLN A 367 -3.12 -7.29 2.33
N GLU A 368 -3.06 -6.23 1.52
CA GLU A 368 -3.80 -6.12 0.25
C GLU A 368 -3.49 -7.29 -0.69
N TYR A 369 -2.22 -7.71 -0.77
CA TYR A 369 -1.81 -8.89 -1.53
C TYR A 369 -2.34 -10.22 -0.94
N LEU A 370 -2.23 -10.43 0.38
CA LEU A 370 -2.67 -11.69 1.01
C LEU A 370 -4.19 -11.81 1.18
N ASP A 371 -4.91 -10.69 1.24
CA ASP A 371 -6.37 -10.64 1.32
C ASP A 371 -7.01 -10.63 -0.09
N GLY A 372 -6.23 -10.35 -1.15
CA GLY A 372 -6.68 -10.29 -2.54
C GLY A 372 -7.43 -9.00 -2.92
N ASP A 373 -7.44 -7.99 -2.04
CA ASP A 373 -8.11 -6.70 -2.23
C ASP A 373 -7.09 -5.56 -2.13
N ALA A 374 -6.85 -4.88 -3.26
CA ALA A 374 -5.88 -3.80 -3.39
C ALA A 374 -6.53 -2.53 -3.96
N PRO A 375 -7.28 -1.75 -3.15
CA PRO A 375 -8.01 -0.60 -3.64
C PRO A 375 -7.10 0.51 -4.21
N GLU A 376 -7.59 1.20 -5.24
CA GLU A 376 -6.89 2.30 -5.94
C GLU A 376 -6.63 3.49 -5.00
N GLU A 377 -7.61 3.81 -4.15
CA GLU A 377 -7.62 4.92 -3.19
C GLU A 377 -7.87 4.43 -1.75
N PRO A 378 -6.94 3.68 -1.10
CA PRO A 378 -7.18 3.13 0.24
C PRO A 378 -7.34 4.20 1.32
N GLN A 379 -8.21 3.99 2.30
CA GLN A 379 -8.37 4.93 3.43
C GLN A 379 -7.07 5.12 4.22
N TRP A 380 -6.31 4.03 4.44
CA TRP A 380 -5.02 4.08 5.14
C TRP A 380 -4.01 4.95 4.38
N TYR A 381 -3.95 4.80 3.05
CA TYR A 381 -3.04 5.54 2.18
C TYR A 381 -3.40 7.02 2.15
N ASN A 382 -4.68 7.33 1.97
CA ASN A 382 -5.21 8.70 1.95
C ASN A 382 -4.95 9.45 3.27
N ALA A 383 -5.14 8.78 4.41
CA ALA A 383 -4.80 9.36 5.72
C ALA A 383 -3.29 9.62 5.88
N GLY A 384 -2.43 8.82 5.25
CA GLY A 384 -0.98 9.01 5.26
C GLY A 384 -0.52 10.10 4.30
N TYR A 385 -1.16 10.21 3.13
CA TYR A 385 -0.96 11.32 2.20
C TYR A 385 -1.28 12.66 2.85
N GLU A 386 -2.45 12.84 3.46
CA GLU A 386 -2.80 14.09 4.16
C GLU A 386 -1.88 14.37 5.35
N PHE A 387 -1.40 13.35 6.06
CA PHE A 387 -0.38 13.51 7.09
C PHE A 387 0.96 14.02 6.51
N LEU A 388 1.46 13.40 5.43
CA LEU A 388 2.70 13.79 4.77
C LEU A 388 2.60 15.20 4.15
N LYS A 389 1.48 15.52 3.51
CA LYS A 389 1.14 16.83 2.93
C LYS A 389 1.11 17.94 3.98
N LYS A 390 0.54 17.67 5.16
CA LYS A 390 0.56 18.57 6.33
C LYS A 390 1.97 18.80 6.90
N THR A 391 2.91 17.87 6.67
CA THR A 391 4.24 17.85 7.30
C THR A 391 5.41 18.09 6.34
N GLN A 392 5.17 18.23 5.03
CA GLN A 392 6.22 18.50 4.05
C GLN A 392 6.75 19.93 4.21
N SER A 393 8.07 20.06 4.25
CA SER A 393 8.77 21.35 4.32
C SER A 393 8.57 22.20 3.06
N ALA A 394 8.84 23.50 3.18
CA ALA A 394 8.76 24.46 2.09
C ALA A 394 9.68 24.11 0.90
N ASP A 395 10.82 23.45 1.15
CA ASP A 395 11.76 22.93 0.15
C ASP A 395 11.34 21.58 -0.48
N GLY A 396 10.48 20.81 0.17
CA GLY A 396 10.06 19.46 -0.26
C GLY A 396 10.50 18.33 0.67
N SER A 397 11.35 18.62 1.65
CA SER A 397 11.86 17.63 2.60
C SER A 397 10.82 17.17 3.63
N TRP A 398 11.14 16.05 4.28
CA TRP A 398 10.69 15.74 5.64
C TRP A 398 11.91 15.60 6.54
N ASN A 399 11.76 15.86 7.85
CA ASN A 399 12.84 15.73 8.83
C ASN A 399 12.33 15.13 10.14
N ASP A 400 13.03 14.13 10.64
CA ASP A 400 12.78 13.49 11.93
C ASP A 400 14.05 12.81 12.47
N HIS A 401 13.88 11.84 13.37
CA HIS A 401 14.95 11.05 13.98
C HIS A 401 15.76 10.20 12.98
N CYS A 402 15.33 10.08 11.72
CA CYS A 402 16.04 9.39 10.64
C CYS A 402 17.03 10.29 9.87
N GLY A 403 17.01 11.62 10.10
CA GLY A 403 17.72 12.62 9.29
C GLY A 403 17.01 12.95 7.96
N THR A 404 17.26 14.13 7.39
CA THR A 404 16.51 14.64 6.23
C THR A 404 16.53 13.73 4.99
N PRO A 405 17.64 13.02 4.63
CA PRO A 405 17.64 12.16 3.45
C PRO A 405 16.73 10.94 3.64
N SER A 406 16.93 10.21 4.75
CA SER A 406 16.15 9.01 5.08
C SER A 406 14.68 9.35 5.32
N ALA A 407 14.38 10.43 6.06
CA ALA A 407 13.02 10.86 6.33
C ALA A 407 12.27 11.25 5.05
N THR A 408 12.93 11.97 4.15
CA THR A 408 12.36 12.36 2.84
C THR A 408 12.19 11.14 1.94
N ALA A 409 13.18 10.25 1.87
CA ALA A 409 13.12 9.03 1.07
C ALA A 409 12.01 8.07 1.54
N PHE A 410 11.87 7.84 2.86
CA PHE A 410 10.76 7.04 3.41
C PHE A 410 9.38 7.62 3.06
N SER A 411 9.21 8.94 3.15
CA SER A 411 7.96 9.62 2.75
C SER A 411 7.69 9.46 1.25
N VAL A 412 8.70 9.55 0.39
CA VAL A 412 8.56 9.29 -1.06
C VAL A 412 8.21 7.83 -1.36
N LEU A 413 8.85 6.87 -0.68
CA LEU A 413 8.59 5.44 -0.86
C LEU A 413 7.16 5.05 -0.39
N PHE A 414 6.62 5.73 0.62
CA PHE A 414 5.20 5.64 0.99
C PHE A 414 4.29 6.18 -0.13
N LEU A 415 4.53 7.42 -0.58
CA LEU A 415 3.69 8.10 -1.57
C LEU A 415 3.64 7.33 -2.90
N LEU A 416 4.73 6.68 -3.27
CA LEU A 416 4.87 5.84 -4.46
C LEU A 416 4.41 4.38 -4.27
N ARG A 417 3.81 3.99 -3.12
CA ARG A 417 3.50 2.59 -2.72
C ARG A 417 4.59 1.61 -3.14
N SER A 418 5.83 1.90 -2.70
CA SER A 418 7.05 1.20 -3.11
C SER A 418 6.98 -0.33 -2.91
N THR A 419 6.42 -0.79 -1.79
CA THR A 419 6.25 -2.22 -1.49
C THR A 419 5.19 -2.84 -2.39
N GLN A 420 4.04 -2.17 -2.62
CA GLN A 420 3.03 -2.62 -3.57
C GLN A 420 3.64 -2.82 -4.97
N LYS A 421 4.44 -1.86 -5.43
CA LYS A 421 5.19 -1.96 -6.70
C LYS A 421 6.18 -3.11 -6.73
N SER A 422 6.90 -3.38 -5.64
CA SER A 422 7.78 -4.56 -5.54
C SER A 422 7.00 -5.87 -5.67
N ILE A 423 5.85 -5.98 -4.99
CA ILE A 423 4.99 -7.18 -5.03
C ILE A 423 4.47 -7.39 -6.46
N ALA A 424 3.94 -6.34 -7.09
CA ALA A 424 3.46 -6.42 -8.48
C ALA A 424 4.58 -6.82 -9.47
N ALA A 425 5.78 -6.25 -9.33
CA ALA A 425 6.93 -6.61 -10.17
C ALA A 425 7.38 -8.07 -9.95
N ALA A 426 7.28 -8.60 -8.73
CA ALA A 426 7.62 -9.98 -8.41
C ALA A 426 6.65 -11.03 -9.00
N LEU A 427 5.45 -10.60 -9.44
CA LEU A 427 4.51 -11.43 -10.21
C LEU A 427 4.84 -11.44 -11.73
N GLY A 428 5.72 -10.54 -12.19
CA GLY A 428 6.33 -10.54 -13.52
C GLY A 428 5.66 -9.64 -14.57
N GLU A 429 6.17 -9.72 -15.81
CA GLU A 429 5.72 -8.93 -16.98
C GLU A 429 4.31 -9.33 -17.50
N GLY A 430 3.45 -9.88 -16.65
CA GLY A 430 2.03 -10.13 -16.93
C GLY A 430 1.14 -8.90 -16.72
N THR A 431 1.66 -7.84 -16.10
CA THR A 431 0.90 -6.59 -15.88
C THR A 431 0.78 -5.81 -17.18
N LEU A 432 -0.42 -5.78 -17.77
CA LEU A 432 -0.72 -4.91 -18.91
C LEU A 432 -0.69 -3.43 -18.48
N VAL A 433 -0.33 -2.56 -19.44
CA VAL A 433 -0.46 -1.11 -19.29
C VAL A 433 -1.89 -0.77 -18.88
N GLY A 434 -2.07 -0.23 -17.67
CA GLY A 434 -3.37 -0.06 -17.04
C GLY A 434 -3.63 -0.95 -15.81
N GLY A 435 -2.64 -1.69 -15.30
CA GLY A 435 -2.68 -2.30 -13.97
C GLY A 435 -3.55 -3.56 -13.85
N ARG A 436 -3.75 -4.29 -14.96
CA ARG A 436 -4.45 -5.59 -14.94
C ARG A 436 -3.45 -6.71 -15.23
N GLY A 437 -3.54 -7.80 -14.49
CA GLY A 437 -2.73 -9.00 -14.69
C GLY A 437 -3.14 -9.79 -15.94
N LEU A 438 -2.56 -10.97 -16.11
CA LEU A 438 -2.96 -11.92 -17.14
C LEU A 438 -4.23 -12.69 -16.72
N PRO A 439 -5.08 -13.12 -17.67
CA PRO A 439 -6.18 -14.04 -17.38
C PRO A 439 -5.67 -15.38 -16.82
N ARG A 440 -6.43 -15.95 -15.88
CA ARG A 440 -6.05 -17.15 -15.11
C ARG A 440 -5.77 -18.39 -15.97
N ASP A 441 -6.42 -18.51 -17.14
CA ASP A 441 -6.20 -19.60 -18.09
C ASP A 441 -5.37 -19.19 -19.31
N LEU A 442 -4.05 -19.36 -19.20
CA LEU A 442 -3.11 -19.08 -20.30
C LEU A 442 -3.19 -20.11 -21.45
N SER A 443 -3.87 -21.25 -21.30
CA SER A 443 -3.96 -22.28 -22.36
C SER A 443 -4.72 -21.79 -23.60
N LYS A 444 -5.67 -20.87 -23.37
CA LYS A 444 -6.46 -20.17 -24.40
C LYS A 444 -5.67 -19.05 -25.10
N VAL A 445 -4.54 -18.57 -24.58
CA VAL A 445 -3.85 -17.39 -25.14
C VAL A 445 -3.01 -17.74 -26.38
N ARG A 446 -3.09 -16.90 -27.42
CA ARG A 446 -2.29 -16.98 -28.66
C ARG A 446 -1.73 -15.61 -29.01
N VAL A 447 -0.57 -15.55 -29.67
CA VAL A 447 0.01 -14.27 -30.13
C VAL A 447 -0.37 -14.05 -31.59
N ARG A 448 -0.98 -12.89 -31.91
CA ARG A 448 -1.30 -12.46 -33.28
C ARG A 448 -0.79 -11.05 -33.51
N GLY A 449 0.18 -10.89 -34.42
CA GLY A 449 0.74 -9.58 -34.77
C GLY A 449 1.42 -8.85 -33.60
N GLY A 450 2.10 -9.58 -32.72
CA GLY A 450 2.78 -9.00 -31.54
C GLY A 450 1.87 -8.66 -30.36
N LYS A 451 0.56 -8.95 -30.44
CA LYS A 451 -0.38 -8.82 -29.32
C LYS A 451 -0.80 -10.20 -28.81
N LEU A 452 -0.96 -10.32 -27.49
CA LEU A 452 -1.64 -11.46 -26.86
C LEU A 452 -3.14 -11.36 -27.16
N VAL A 453 -3.74 -12.48 -27.53
CA VAL A 453 -5.16 -12.64 -27.86
C VAL A 453 -5.67 -13.87 -27.12
N TYR A 454 -6.67 -13.71 -26.27
CA TYR A 454 -7.28 -14.82 -25.51
C TYR A 454 -8.35 -15.50 -26.38
N ASN A 455 -8.18 -16.79 -26.65
CA ASN A 455 -9.04 -17.59 -27.53
C ASN A 455 -10.13 -18.31 -26.72
N GLN A 456 -10.98 -17.53 -26.07
CA GLN A 456 -12.32 -17.97 -25.66
C GLN A 456 -13.12 -18.32 -26.92
N PRO A 457 -14.05 -19.29 -26.89
CA PRO A 457 -15.16 -19.25 -27.84
C PRO A 457 -15.89 -17.90 -27.69
N PRO A 458 -16.39 -17.29 -28.78
CA PRO A 458 -17.18 -16.07 -28.65
C PRO A 458 -18.39 -16.30 -27.74
N THR A 459 -18.66 -15.35 -26.85
CA THR A 459 -19.82 -15.39 -25.96
C THR A 459 -20.88 -14.48 -26.55
N GLU A 460 -22.00 -15.04 -27.00
CA GLU A 460 -23.10 -14.26 -27.56
C GLU A 460 -23.78 -13.39 -26.51
N VAL A 461 -24.48 -12.34 -26.95
CA VAL A 461 -25.19 -11.43 -26.05
C VAL A 461 -26.35 -12.12 -25.32
N ASP A 462 -27.03 -13.10 -25.94
CA ASP A 462 -28.03 -13.91 -25.24
C ASP A 462 -27.41 -14.69 -24.08
N ALA A 463 -26.24 -15.33 -24.28
CA ALA A 463 -25.54 -16.04 -23.22
C ALA A 463 -25.10 -15.09 -22.09
N LEU A 464 -24.63 -13.86 -22.42
CA LEU A 464 -24.38 -12.82 -21.40
C LEU A 464 -25.65 -12.46 -20.61
N LEU A 465 -26.83 -12.45 -21.25
CA LEU A 465 -28.09 -12.11 -20.60
C LEU A 465 -28.61 -13.27 -19.73
N GLU A 466 -28.49 -14.51 -20.19
CA GLU A 466 -28.75 -15.72 -19.38
C GLU A 466 -27.83 -15.76 -18.14
N MET A 467 -26.52 -15.49 -18.31
CA MET A 467 -25.53 -15.35 -17.22
C MET A 467 -25.77 -14.15 -16.28
N LEU A 468 -26.76 -13.30 -16.56
CA LEU A 468 -27.20 -12.19 -15.71
C LEU A 468 -28.57 -12.43 -15.06
N GLU A 469 -29.33 -13.42 -15.54
CA GLU A 469 -30.61 -13.85 -14.97
C GLU A 469 -30.45 -15.12 -14.11
N GLU A 470 -29.46 -15.97 -14.42
CA GLU A 470 -29.02 -17.11 -13.61
C GLU A 470 -27.75 -16.80 -12.82
N ASP A 471 -27.55 -17.46 -11.67
CA ASP A 471 -26.50 -17.16 -10.67
C ASP A 471 -25.11 -17.72 -11.07
N GLN A 472 -24.73 -17.59 -12.34
CA GLN A 472 -23.57 -18.23 -12.99
C GLN A 472 -22.24 -17.45 -12.79
N ALA A 473 -21.87 -17.19 -11.53
CA ALA A 473 -20.75 -16.31 -11.17
C ALA A 473 -19.41 -16.63 -11.88
N GLU A 474 -19.01 -17.91 -12.00
CA GLU A 474 -17.70 -18.28 -12.58
C GLU A 474 -17.57 -17.87 -14.05
N ALA A 475 -18.58 -18.14 -14.88
CA ALA A 475 -18.58 -17.78 -16.29
C ALA A 475 -18.65 -16.25 -16.49
N PHE A 476 -19.35 -15.57 -15.59
CA PHE A 476 -19.50 -14.13 -15.59
C PHE A 476 -18.18 -13.41 -15.25
N ASP A 477 -17.44 -13.91 -14.25
CA ASP A 477 -16.11 -13.41 -13.91
C ASP A 477 -15.08 -13.68 -15.04
N ASP A 478 -15.11 -14.85 -15.68
CA ASP A 478 -14.27 -15.18 -16.86
C ASP A 478 -14.49 -14.16 -18.01
N LEU A 479 -15.73 -13.70 -18.20
CA LEU A 479 -16.11 -12.68 -19.19
C LEU A 479 -15.79 -11.24 -18.76
N LEU A 480 -15.72 -10.96 -17.45
CA LEU A 480 -15.21 -9.69 -16.92
C LEU A 480 -13.69 -9.55 -17.04
N ASP A 481 -12.96 -10.66 -16.87
CA ASP A 481 -11.50 -10.72 -17.07
C ASP A 481 -11.14 -10.63 -18.57
N ASN A 482 -11.96 -11.21 -19.46
CA ASN A 482 -11.79 -11.07 -20.91
C ASN A 482 -13.04 -10.57 -21.68
N PRO A 483 -13.43 -9.29 -21.57
CA PRO A 483 -14.59 -8.75 -22.29
C PRO A 483 -14.35 -8.52 -23.80
N ALA A 484 -13.23 -9.02 -24.33
CA ALA A 484 -13.00 -9.12 -25.76
C ALA A 484 -13.74 -10.32 -26.37
N ALA A 485 -14.02 -11.38 -25.59
CA ALA A 485 -14.74 -12.57 -26.04
C ALA A 485 -16.23 -12.36 -26.34
N LEU A 486 -16.84 -11.31 -25.79
CA LEU A 486 -18.23 -10.97 -26.08
C LEU A 486 -18.42 -10.71 -27.59
N ASP A 487 -19.10 -11.60 -28.30
CA ASP A 487 -19.50 -11.33 -29.68
C ASP A 487 -20.68 -10.36 -29.73
N ILE A 488 -20.87 -9.79 -30.91
CA ILE A 488 -21.80 -8.71 -31.20
C ILE A 488 -22.38 -8.83 -32.62
N ALA A 489 -22.07 -9.91 -33.34
CA ALA A 489 -22.44 -10.08 -34.73
C ALA A 489 -23.95 -10.01 -34.95
N ASP A 490 -24.71 -10.72 -34.12
CA ASP A 490 -26.14 -10.97 -34.29
C ASP A 490 -26.98 -10.47 -33.08
N ILE A 491 -26.74 -9.23 -32.62
CA ILE A 491 -27.55 -8.58 -31.57
C ILE A 491 -28.89 -8.09 -32.15
N GLU A 492 -30.03 -8.58 -31.64
CA GLU A 492 -31.34 -8.04 -32.03
C GLU A 492 -31.70 -6.74 -31.29
N ALA A 493 -32.77 -6.09 -31.76
CA ALA A 493 -33.35 -4.92 -31.11
C ALA A 493 -33.93 -5.22 -29.72
N ALA A 494 -34.26 -6.48 -29.42
CA ALA A 494 -34.71 -6.93 -28.10
C ALA A 494 -33.55 -6.94 -27.09
N ASP A 495 -32.39 -7.45 -27.48
CA ASP A 495 -31.27 -7.66 -26.57
C ASP A 495 -30.54 -6.34 -26.31
N ALA A 496 -30.51 -5.47 -27.32
CA ALA A 496 -30.19 -4.06 -27.12
C ALA A 496 -31.07 -3.41 -26.03
N GLN A 497 -32.38 -3.68 -25.96
CA GLN A 497 -33.25 -3.15 -24.90
C GLN A 497 -32.98 -3.81 -23.54
N ARG A 498 -32.74 -5.13 -23.49
CA ARG A 498 -32.34 -5.84 -22.27
C ARG A 498 -31.03 -5.27 -21.70
N LEU A 499 -30.00 -5.10 -22.54
CA LEU A 499 -28.72 -4.46 -22.18
C LEU A 499 -28.92 -3.01 -21.69
N GLN A 500 -29.80 -2.21 -22.33
CA GLN A 500 -30.14 -0.88 -21.83
C GLN A 500 -30.76 -0.89 -20.43
N GLN A 501 -31.52 -1.94 -20.08
CA GLN A 501 -32.04 -2.13 -18.73
C GLN A 501 -30.95 -2.58 -17.75
N VAL A 502 -30.04 -3.48 -18.17
CA VAL A 502 -28.86 -3.85 -17.37
C VAL A 502 -28.03 -2.61 -17.00
N VAL A 503 -27.76 -1.70 -17.95
CA VAL A 503 -27.05 -0.43 -17.68
C VAL A 503 -27.76 0.47 -16.64
N ARG A 504 -29.07 0.30 -16.41
CA ARG A 504 -29.83 1.09 -15.42
C ARG A 504 -29.94 0.44 -14.04
N SER A 505 -29.92 -0.90 -13.95
CA SER A 505 -30.24 -1.60 -12.69
C SER A 505 -29.34 -2.80 -12.34
N GLY A 506 -28.42 -3.21 -13.20
CA GLY A 506 -27.52 -4.34 -12.94
C GLY A 506 -26.37 -4.00 -11.97
N PRO A 507 -25.66 -5.02 -11.44
CA PRO A 507 -24.43 -4.83 -10.67
C PRO A 507 -23.31 -4.22 -11.54
N ALA A 508 -22.28 -3.64 -10.91
CA ALA A 508 -21.31 -2.79 -11.62
C ALA A 508 -20.57 -3.48 -12.79
N GLY A 509 -20.21 -4.77 -12.63
CA GLY A 509 -19.65 -5.58 -13.73
C GLY A 509 -20.63 -5.76 -14.89
N ALA A 510 -21.91 -5.99 -14.60
CA ALA A 510 -22.96 -6.17 -15.62
C ALA A 510 -23.17 -4.87 -16.41
N ARG A 511 -23.19 -3.73 -15.72
CA ARG A 511 -23.26 -2.41 -16.37
C ARG A 511 -22.04 -2.15 -17.26
N LEU A 512 -20.84 -2.54 -16.83
CA LEU A 512 -19.62 -2.44 -17.64
C LEU A 512 -19.69 -3.28 -18.92
N LEU A 513 -20.10 -4.55 -18.82
CA LEU A 513 -20.27 -5.43 -19.99
C LEU A 513 -21.38 -4.94 -20.93
N ALA A 514 -22.51 -4.50 -20.40
CA ALA A 514 -23.62 -3.98 -21.20
C ALA A 514 -23.28 -2.65 -21.89
N VAL A 515 -22.56 -1.74 -21.22
CA VAL A 515 -22.02 -0.52 -21.86
C VAL A 515 -21.05 -0.88 -22.98
N ARG A 516 -20.15 -1.87 -22.79
CA ARG A 516 -19.24 -2.36 -23.83
C ARG A 516 -19.98 -2.97 -25.02
N ALA A 517 -21.04 -3.75 -24.78
CA ALA A 517 -21.89 -4.33 -25.82
C ALA A 517 -22.58 -3.24 -26.67
N LEU A 518 -23.24 -2.28 -26.00
CA LEU A 518 -23.95 -1.19 -26.66
C LEU A 518 -23.00 -0.21 -27.38
N ALA A 519 -21.79 -0.03 -26.88
CA ALA A 519 -20.72 0.70 -27.56
C ALA A 519 -20.23 -0.02 -28.82
N LYS A 520 -20.03 -1.34 -28.74
CA LYS A 520 -19.60 -2.20 -29.86
C LYS A 520 -20.57 -2.17 -31.05
N LEU A 521 -21.88 -2.01 -30.83
CA LEU A 521 -22.90 -1.82 -31.88
C LEU A 521 -22.66 -0.61 -32.80
N ARG A 522 -21.90 0.41 -32.34
CA ARG A 522 -21.61 1.67 -33.08
C ARG A 522 -22.84 2.43 -33.59
N SER A 523 -24.03 2.15 -33.06
CA SER A 523 -25.29 2.81 -33.43
C SER A 523 -25.51 4.08 -32.62
N VAL A 524 -25.94 5.15 -33.30
CA VAL A 524 -26.30 6.44 -32.68
C VAL A 524 -27.50 6.29 -31.72
N GLU A 525 -28.36 5.30 -31.92
CA GLU A 525 -29.50 5.02 -31.04
C GLU A 525 -29.07 4.57 -29.62
N GLN A 526 -27.82 4.15 -29.44
CA GLN A 526 -27.25 3.79 -28.14
C GLN A 526 -26.61 4.97 -27.40
N ALA A 527 -26.40 6.11 -28.07
CA ALA A 527 -25.82 7.29 -27.45
C ALA A 527 -26.59 7.80 -26.21
N PRO A 528 -27.94 7.81 -26.15
CA PRO A 528 -28.69 8.11 -24.92
C PRO A 528 -28.26 7.29 -23.71
N THR A 529 -28.06 5.98 -23.90
CA THR A 529 -27.72 5.03 -22.82
C THR A 529 -26.28 5.18 -22.38
N LEU A 530 -25.37 5.44 -23.32
CA LEU A 530 -23.96 5.70 -22.99
C LEU A 530 -23.79 7.09 -22.32
N ILE A 531 -24.58 8.10 -22.72
CA ILE A 531 -24.62 9.40 -22.04
C ILE A 531 -25.14 9.25 -20.60
N TYR A 532 -26.14 8.40 -20.38
CA TYR A 532 -26.58 8.04 -19.04
C TYR A 532 -25.47 7.31 -18.26
N ALA A 533 -24.77 6.35 -18.87
CA ALA A 533 -23.66 5.63 -18.25
C ALA A 533 -22.42 6.50 -17.91
N LEU A 534 -22.29 7.71 -18.47
CA LEU A 534 -21.31 8.70 -17.98
C LEU A 534 -21.64 9.22 -16.56
N THR A 535 -22.85 8.99 -16.05
CA THR A 535 -23.26 9.35 -14.67
C THR A 535 -23.07 8.22 -13.65
N ASP A 536 -22.60 7.04 -14.09
CA ASP A 536 -22.45 5.85 -13.25
C ASP A 536 -21.52 6.10 -12.04
N PRO A 537 -21.83 5.56 -10.84
CA PRO A 537 -20.92 5.63 -9.70
C PRO A 537 -19.60 4.86 -9.89
N ASP A 538 -19.54 3.85 -10.76
CA ASP A 538 -18.31 3.12 -11.08
C ASP A 538 -17.55 3.83 -12.23
N ARG A 539 -16.38 4.37 -11.90
CA ARG A 539 -15.52 5.10 -12.85
C ARG A 539 -15.08 4.24 -14.05
N ARG A 540 -15.08 2.90 -13.93
CA ARG A 540 -14.81 1.97 -15.04
C ARG A 540 -15.92 2.04 -16.09
N VAL A 541 -17.19 2.08 -15.65
CA VAL A 541 -18.36 2.21 -16.54
C VAL A 541 -18.37 3.57 -17.24
N VAL A 542 -18.00 4.65 -16.54
CA VAL A 542 -17.84 5.99 -17.13
C VAL A 542 -16.75 6.03 -18.20
N ARG A 543 -15.57 5.43 -17.96
CA ARG A 543 -14.48 5.32 -18.94
C ARG A 543 -14.92 4.53 -20.19
N GLU A 544 -15.60 3.40 -20.00
CA GLU A 544 -16.12 2.57 -21.10
C GLU A 544 -17.19 3.33 -21.93
N ALA A 545 -18.12 4.01 -21.25
CA ALA A 545 -19.18 4.78 -21.90
C ALA A 545 -18.65 5.94 -22.73
N ARG A 546 -17.63 6.65 -22.22
CA ARG A 546 -16.87 7.67 -22.95
C ARG A 546 -16.27 7.11 -24.24
N ASP A 547 -15.61 5.96 -24.16
CA ASP A 547 -14.89 5.39 -25.31
C ASP A 547 -15.84 4.79 -26.34
N GLY A 548 -17.00 4.29 -25.91
CA GLY A 548 -18.14 4.02 -26.78
C GLY A 548 -18.68 5.27 -27.49
N LEU A 549 -18.85 6.38 -26.77
CA LEU A 549 -19.30 7.65 -27.37
C LEU A 549 -18.28 8.24 -28.35
N ARG A 550 -16.97 8.13 -28.08
CA ARG A 550 -15.89 8.46 -29.03
C ARG A 550 -16.00 7.61 -30.30
N SER A 551 -16.30 6.31 -30.17
CA SER A 551 -16.48 5.40 -31.31
C SER A 551 -17.72 5.74 -32.15
N ILE A 552 -18.89 5.90 -31.52
CA ILE A 552 -20.17 6.19 -32.19
C ILE A 552 -20.15 7.57 -32.86
N SER A 553 -19.63 8.58 -32.19
CA SER A 553 -19.52 9.94 -32.74
C SER A 553 -18.45 10.10 -33.81
N ARG A 554 -17.51 9.15 -33.91
CA ARG A 554 -16.25 9.24 -34.68
C ARG A 554 -15.35 10.42 -34.26
N ASN A 555 -15.64 11.07 -33.14
CA ASN A 555 -14.79 12.07 -32.53
C ASN A 555 -13.81 11.37 -31.57
N PHE A 556 -12.60 11.08 -32.04
CA PHE A 556 -11.59 10.36 -31.27
C PHE A 556 -11.00 11.16 -30.10
N GLU A 557 -11.03 12.50 -30.14
CA GLU A 557 -10.74 13.35 -28.97
C GLU A 557 -11.91 13.32 -27.96
N GLY A 558 -13.12 13.13 -28.47
CA GLY A 558 -14.36 13.12 -27.69
C GLY A 558 -14.66 14.47 -27.05
N PHE A 559 -15.39 14.45 -25.94
CA PHE A 559 -15.66 15.62 -25.09
C PHE A 559 -15.20 15.41 -23.64
N GLY A 560 -14.32 14.43 -23.42
CA GLY A 560 -13.96 13.92 -22.10
C GLY A 560 -15.00 12.91 -21.54
N PRO A 561 -14.87 12.51 -20.27
CA PRO A 561 -13.89 13.02 -19.30
C PRO A 561 -12.50 12.34 -19.45
N PRO A 562 -11.39 12.90 -18.91
CA PRO A 562 -10.09 12.22 -18.90
C PRO A 562 -10.11 10.94 -18.04
N ASP A 563 -9.06 10.13 -18.02
CA ASP A 563 -9.09 8.86 -17.25
C ASP A 563 -9.16 9.08 -15.73
N ASN A 564 -8.46 10.08 -15.20
CA ASN A 564 -8.41 10.46 -13.79
C ASN A 564 -9.41 11.57 -13.42
N PHE A 565 -10.62 11.51 -13.98
CA PHE A 565 -11.59 12.62 -13.91
C PHE A 565 -12.11 12.96 -12.51
N ASP A 566 -12.43 14.24 -12.32
CA ASP A 566 -13.27 14.75 -11.22
C ASP A 566 -14.76 14.86 -11.61
N ASP A 567 -15.63 15.12 -10.64
CA ASP A 567 -17.08 15.23 -10.87
C ASP A 567 -17.52 16.42 -11.74
N ALA A 568 -16.81 17.54 -11.70
CA ALA A 568 -17.11 18.69 -12.55
C ALA A 568 -16.71 18.39 -14.01
N GLN A 569 -15.60 17.69 -14.23
CA GLN A 569 -15.20 17.18 -15.54
C GLN A 569 -16.18 16.12 -16.07
N ARG A 570 -16.65 15.21 -15.19
CA ARG A 570 -17.71 14.23 -15.51
C ARG A 570 -19.00 14.93 -15.95
N GLN A 571 -19.50 15.89 -15.16
CA GLN A 571 -20.71 16.65 -15.52
C GLN A 571 -20.52 17.48 -16.79
N GLN A 572 -19.36 18.12 -16.98
CA GLN A 572 -19.06 18.88 -18.20
C GLN A 572 -19.02 17.97 -19.44
N ALA A 573 -18.47 16.76 -19.33
CA ALA A 573 -18.51 15.77 -20.40
C ALA A 573 -19.95 15.34 -20.71
N VAL A 574 -20.76 15.00 -19.69
CA VAL A 574 -22.18 14.65 -19.83
C VAL A 574 -22.94 15.73 -20.62
N GLU A 575 -22.83 17.01 -20.23
CA GLU A 575 -23.55 18.09 -20.92
C GLU A 575 -23.03 18.35 -22.34
N ARG A 576 -21.72 18.18 -22.60
CA ARG A 576 -21.16 18.26 -23.97
C ARG A 576 -21.66 17.12 -24.86
N TRP A 577 -21.73 15.89 -24.34
CA TRP A 577 -22.28 14.75 -25.07
C TRP A 577 -23.79 14.88 -25.28
N LYS A 578 -24.57 15.39 -24.30
CA LYS A 578 -25.99 15.76 -24.49
C LYS A 578 -26.17 16.82 -25.59
N ALA A 579 -25.34 17.85 -25.61
CA ALA A 579 -25.39 18.90 -26.63
C ALA A 579 -25.06 18.36 -28.03
N TRP A 580 -24.04 17.51 -28.15
CA TRP A 580 -23.71 16.82 -29.39
C TRP A 580 -24.86 15.92 -29.87
N TYR A 581 -25.47 15.12 -28.98
CA TYR A 581 -26.59 14.26 -29.35
C TYR A 581 -27.78 15.08 -29.89
N ARG A 582 -28.11 16.20 -29.24
CA ARG A 582 -29.13 17.14 -29.75
C ARG A 582 -28.78 17.76 -31.11
N SER A 583 -27.50 17.98 -31.43
CA SER A 583 -27.11 18.52 -32.74
C SER A 583 -27.27 17.51 -33.90
N ILE A 584 -27.27 16.20 -33.61
CA ILE A 584 -27.49 15.14 -34.61
C ILE A 584 -28.91 14.56 -34.58
N ARG A 585 -29.64 14.76 -33.47
CA ARG A 585 -31.06 14.42 -33.29
C ARG A 585 -31.82 15.62 -32.67
N PRO A 586 -32.14 16.67 -33.46
CA PRO A 586 -32.80 17.88 -32.93
C PRO A 586 -34.17 17.62 -32.30
N ASP A 587 -34.92 16.65 -32.85
CA ASP A 587 -36.27 16.29 -32.41
C ASP A 587 -36.29 15.26 -31.26
N ALA A 588 -35.12 14.86 -30.73
CA ALA A 588 -35.06 13.89 -29.64
C ALA A 588 -35.52 14.50 -28.30
N ALA A 589 -36.20 13.68 -27.50
CA ALA A 589 -36.58 14.04 -26.13
C ALA A 589 -35.34 14.43 -25.29
N PRO A 590 -35.46 15.38 -24.34
CA PRO A 590 -34.37 15.75 -23.45
C PRO A 590 -33.85 14.53 -22.66
N LEU A 591 -32.57 14.21 -22.84
CA LEU A 591 -31.89 13.21 -22.01
C LEU A 591 -31.78 13.68 -20.55
N PRO A 592 -32.01 12.79 -19.56
CA PRO A 592 -31.86 13.09 -18.13
C PRO A 592 -30.42 13.53 -17.80
#